data_AF-A0A1H6KR38-F1
#
_entry.id   AF-A0A1H6KR38-F1
#
_cell.length_a   1.000
_cell.length_b   1.000
_cell.length_c   1.000
_cell.angle_alpha   90.00
_cell.angle_beta   90.00
_cell.angle_gamma   90.00
#
_symmetry.space_group_name_H-M   'P 1'
#
loop_
_entity.id
_entity.type
_entity.pdbx_description
1 polymer ?
#
loop_
_entity_poly.entity_id
_entity_poly.type
_entity_poly.pdbx_seq_one_letter_code
_entity_poly.pdbx_strand_id
1 'polypeptide(L)'
;MALSDSIISINGLGPKAQEKLNACGVYNLEHLLFHLPHRYQNKISITSLNKARVGDEILVQLTIKSIETPPTSSRTKNRQLLCYLIDENNRHLLLRFFHFNQYQKQQLVRGDIIQCFGEIKIGKDGLEMYHPEYRLISKGQNTLLEKTLSPIYPLTGNIAQTQMKKWVNTAMDVLKNSPLRDNFESLSNHSMPSLKQALEILHHPKEDENIEQIETFKHIAQQRLIIEELCAQQLSLLQLKNNAKIKQPIYLRLKTTYQINCIRI
;
A
#
# COMPACT_ATOMS: atom_id res chain seq x y z
N MET A 1 -18.99 -14.96 1.72
CA MET A 1 -18.74 -13.56 2.09
C MET A 1 -19.32 -12.67 1.02
N ALA A 2 -20.00 -11.61 1.43
CA ALA A 2 -20.46 -10.51 0.60
C ALA A 2 -19.59 -9.27 0.86
N LEU A 3 -19.60 -8.30 -0.06
CA LEU A 3 -18.83 -7.05 0.09
C LEU A 3 -19.32 -6.18 1.27
N SER A 4 -20.59 -6.32 1.65
CA SER A 4 -21.18 -5.63 2.80
C SER A 4 -20.80 -6.25 4.15
N ASP A 5 -20.16 -7.42 4.17
CA ASP A 5 -19.77 -8.09 5.41
C ASP A 5 -18.77 -7.24 6.20
N SER A 6 -18.91 -7.23 7.52
CA SER A 6 -18.00 -6.52 8.42
C SER A 6 -16.56 -7.01 8.24
N ILE A 7 -15.58 -6.10 8.38
CA ILE A 7 -14.17 -6.41 8.12
C ILE A 7 -13.59 -7.52 9.03
N ILE A 8 -14.20 -7.74 10.20
CA ILE A 8 -13.83 -8.82 11.11
C ILE A 8 -14.15 -10.23 10.57
N SER A 9 -14.97 -10.33 9.53
CA SER A 9 -15.22 -11.60 8.82
C SER A 9 -13.97 -12.14 8.11
N ILE A 10 -12.97 -11.30 7.88
CA ILE A 10 -11.73 -11.71 7.22
C ILE A 10 -10.87 -12.56 8.16
N ASN A 11 -10.54 -13.77 7.72
CA ASN A 11 -9.68 -14.68 8.47
C ASN A 11 -8.34 -14.03 8.83
N GLY A 12 -7.95 -14.14 10.11
CA GLY A 12 -6.71 -13.55 10.63
C GLY A 12 -6.78 -12.04 10.91
N LEU A 13 -7.96 -11.42 10.77
CA LEU A 13 -8.22 -10.06 11.25
C LEU A 13 -8.81 -10.12 12.66
N GLY A 14 -8.02 -9.70 13.65
CA GLY A 14 -8.45 -9.66 15.05
C GLY A 14 -9.14 -8.34 15.44
N PRO A 15 -9.78 -8.28 16.62
CA PRO A 15 -10.53 -7.09 17.08
C PRO A 15 -9.67 -5.82 17.15
N LYS A 16 -8.41 -5.92 17.58
CA LYS A 16 -7.47 -4.78 17.60
C LYS A 16 -7.14 -4.25 16.21
N ALA A 17 -7.14 -5.09 15.19
CA ALA A 17 -6.91 -4.66 13.81
C ALA A 17 -8.18 -3.99 13.25
N GLN A 18 -9.35 -4.55 13.58
CA GLN A 18 -10.65 -3.96 13.24
C GLN A 18 -10.77 -2.55 13.81
N GLU A 19 -10.48 -2.35 15.10
CA GLU A 19 -10.55 -1.01 15.74
C GLU A 19 -9.71 0.03 14.99
N LYS A 20 -8.50 -0.35 14.55
CA LYS A 20 -7.60 0.53 13.80
C LYS A 20 -8.12 0.84 12.39
N LEU A 21 -8.69 -0.15 11.72
CA LEU A 21 -9.27 0.02 10.38
C LEU A 21 -10.54 0.88 10.44
N ASN A 22 -11.40 0.63 11.43
CA ASN A 22 -12.59 1.43 11.71
C ASN A 22 -12.24 2.89 12.01
N ALA A 23 -11.14 3.15 12.73
CA ALA A 23 -10.66 4.52 13.00
C ALA A 23 -10.26 5.27 11.71
N CYS A 24 -9.99 4.54 10.62
CA CYS A 24 -9.70 5.10 9.31
C CYS A 24 -10.88 5.00 8.33
N GLY A 25 -12.09 4.72 8.83
CA GLY A 25 -13.32 4.65 8.03
C GLY A 25 -13.53 3.32 7.29
N VAL A 26 -12.69 2.30 7.55
CA VAL A 26 -12.77 1.00 6.88
C VAL A 26 -13.55 0.01 7.76
N TYR A 27 -14.83 -0.21 7.45
CA TYR A 27 -15.75 -0.98 8.29
C TYR A 27 -16.15 -2.35 7.72
N ASN A 28 -16.11 -2.50 6.40
CA ASN A 28 -16.53 -3.68 5.66
C ASN A 28 -15.54 -3.99 4.51
N LEU A 29 -15.80 -5.08 3.78
CA LEU A 29 -14.96 -5.50 2.65
C LEU A 29 -14.98 -4.49 1.49
N GLU A 30 -16.13 -3.87 1.22
CA GLU A 30 -16.25 -2.85 0.18
C GLU A 30 -15.33 -1.67 0.46
N HIS A 31 -15.31 -1.14 1.69
CA HIS A 31 -14.43 -0.05 2.08
C HIS A 31 -12.96 -0.42 1.93
N LEU A 32 -12.63 -1.70 2.14
CA LEU A 32 -11.26 -2.19 1.97
C LEU A 32 -10.82 -2.20 0.49
N LEU A 33 -11.74 -2.40 -0.46
CA LEU A 33 -11.47 -2.22 -1.89
C LEU A 33 -11.14 -0.76 -2.24
N PHE A 34 -11.64 0.20 -1.47
CA PHE A 34 -11.31 1.62 -1.68
C PHE A 34 -10.09 2.08 -0.86
N HIS A 35 -9.46 1.18 -0.11
CA HIS A 35 -8.17 1.43 0.55
C HIS A 35 -7.03 1.27 -0.46
N LEU A 36 -6.95 2.22 -1.39
CA LEU A 36 -6.05 2.15 -2.55
C LEU A 36 -4.57 2.22 -2.14
N PRO A 37 -3.68 1.55 -2.89
CA PRO A 37 -2.24 1.71 -2.69
C PRO A 37 -1.78 3.09 -3.17
N HIS A 38 -0.71 3.60 -2.55
CA HIS A 38 -0.14 4.91 -2.88
C HIS A 38 1.16 4.82 -3.70
N ARG A 39 1.74 3.63 -3.82
CA ARG A 39 2.99 3.35 -4.56
C ARG A 39 3.05 1.86 -4.89
N TYR A 40 3.88 1.49 -5.87
CA TYR A 40 4.11 0.10 -6.26
C TYR A 40 5.60 -0.24 -6.24
N GLN A 41 5.91 -1.52 -6.06
CA GLN A 41 7.26 -2.06 -6.18
C GLN A 41 7.30 -3.07 -7.32
N ASN A 42 8.34 -3.00 -8.15
CA ASN A 42 8.53 -3.98 -9.21
C ASN A 42 9.29 -5.20 -8.67
N LYS A 43 8.55 -6.27 -8.36
CA LYS A 43 9.08 -7.58 -7.96
C LYS A 43 8.73 -8.67 -8.98
N ILE A 44 8.48 -8.29 -10.23
CA ILE A 44 7.97 -9.21 -11.27
C ILE A 44 9.11 -10.01 -11.92
N SER A 45 10.31 -9.44 -11.94
CA SER A 45 11.48 -10.08 -12.53
C SER A 45 12.73 -9.93 -11.67
N ILE A 46 13.64 -10.90 -11.81
CA ILE A 46 14.95 -10.84 -11.16
C ILE A 46 15.89 -10.00 -12.04
N THR A 47 16.46 -8.96 -11.45
CA THR A 47 17.39 -8.05 -12.10
C THR A 47 18.82 -8.56 -11.96
N SER A 48 19.57 -8.59 -13.06
CA SER A 48 21.01 -8.85 -13.02
C SER A 48 21.77 -7.65 -12.46
N LEU A 49 22.81 -7.89 -11.66
CA LEU A 49 23.65 -6.81 -11.12
C LEU A 49 24.29 -5.92 -12.20
N ASN A 50 24.44 -6.39 -13.44
CA ASN A 50 24.93 -5.54 -14.54
C ASN A 50 23.97 -4.40 -14.92
N LYS A 51 22.68 -4.60 -14.68
CA LYS A 51 21.62 -3.64 -15.01
C LYS A 51 21.23 -2.78 -13.79
N ALA A 52 21.78 -3.08 -12.62
CA ALA A 52 21.50 -2.34 -11.40
C ALA A 52 22.03 -0.91 -11.51
N ARG A 53 21.16 0.08 -11.27
CA ARG A 53 21.55 1.49 -11.16
C ARG A 53 21.31 1.97 -9.75
N VAL A 54 22.11 2.96 -9.36
CA VAL A 54 22.02 3.57 -8.03
C VAL A 54 20.73 4.35 -7.93
N GLY A 55 20.00 4.16 -6.84
CA GLY A 55 18.67 4.71 -6.60
C GLY A 55 17.53 3.79 -7.03
N ASP A 56 17.79 2.77 -7.85
CA ASP A 56 16.74 1.82 -8.26
C ASP A 56 16.43 0.83 -7.14
N GLU A 57 15.15 0.50 -6.94
CA GLU A 57 14.73 -0.66 -6.17
C GLU A 57 14.67 -1.89 -7.07
N ILE A 58 15.48 -2.90 -6.78
CA ILE A 58 15.57 -4.10 -7.61
C ILE A 58 15.44 -5.38 -6.80
N LEU A 59 14.86 -6.41 -7.42
CA LEU A 59 14.87 -7.78 -6.92
C LEU A 59 16.07 -8.52 -7.51
N VAL A 60 16.95 -9.07 -6.68
CA VAL A 60 18.11 -9.85 -7.12
C VAL A 60 18.14 -11.22 -6.45
N GLN A 61 18.76 -12.19 -7.11
CA GLN A 61 19.04 -13.52 -6.56
C GLN A 61 20.54 -13.78 -6.67
N LEU A 62 21.20 -14.00 -5.53
CA LEU A 62 22.65 -14.09 -5.43
C LEU A 62 23.07 -15.16 -4.42
N THR A 63 24.35 -15.53 -4.42
CA THR A 63 24.92 -16.48 -3.48
C THR A 63 25.66 -15.75 -2.37
N ILE A 64 25.49 -16.18 -1.12
CA ILE A 64 26.20 -15.61 0.03
C ILE A 64 27.68 -16.00 -0.02
N LYS A 65 28.57 -15.01 -0.19
CA LYS A 65 30.03 -15.18 -0.22
C LYS A 65 30.63 -15.19 1.18
N SER A 66 30.27 -14.21 2.00
CA SER A 66 30.77 -14.08 3.38
C SER A 66 29.80 -13.28 4.24
N ILE A 67 29.89 -13.48 5.55
CA ILE A 67 29.12 -12.76 6.55
C ILE A 67 30.09 -12.20 7.58
N GLU A 68 30.02 -10.90 7.83
CA GLU A 68 30.89 -10.20 8.76
C GLU A 68 30.08 -9.40 9.77
N THR A 69 30.60 -9.33 10.99
CA THR A 69 30.10 -8.42 12.02
C THR A 69 31.27 -7.56 12.46
N PRO A 70 31.50 -6.40 11.82
CA PRO A 70 32.66 -5.58 12.12
C PRO A 70 32.67 -5.15 13.59
N PRO A 71 33.84 -5.11 14.25
CA PRO A 71 33.95 -4.65 15.62
C PRO A 71 33.50 -3.19 15.72
N THR A 72 32.66 -2.88 16.70
CA THR A 72 32.24 -1.50 16.99
C THR A 72 33.23 -0.91 18.00
N SER A 73 33.78 0.28 17.75
CA SER A 73 34.83 0.89 18.60
C SER A 73 34.30 1.47 19.92
N SER A 74 32.98 1.53 20.11
CA SER A 74 32.34 2.07 21.30
C SER A 74 31.58 0.99 22.07
N ARG A 75 31.59 1.07 23.40
CA ARG A 75 30.89 0.17 24.33
C ARG A 75 29.35 0.19 24.18
N THR A 76 28.81 0.90 23.19
CA THR A 76 27.36 1.10 22.97
C THR A 76 26.97 1.07 21.48
N LYS A 77 26.34 -0.05 21.08
CA LYS A 77 25.07 -0.20 20.32
C LYS A 77 24.93 -0.08 18.79
N ASN A 78 25.93 0.18 17.95
CA ASN A 78 25.72 0.13 16.48
C ASN A 78 26.34 -1.12 15.82
N ARG A 79 25.88 -2.30 16.25
CA ARG A 79 26.31 -3.58 15.66
C ARG A 79 25.72 -3.70 14.26
N GLN A 80 26.59 -3.76 13.27
CA GLN A 80 26.20 -4.03 11.88
C GLN A 80 26.42 -5.51 11.55
N LEU A 81 25.54 -6.06 10.72
CA LEU A 81 25.73 -7.33 10.03
C LEU A 81 25.89 -7.04 8.55
N LEU A 82 27.02 -7.47 8.01
CA LEU A 82 27.39 -7.33 6.61
C LEU A 82 27.29 -8.70 5.96
N CYS A 83 26.48 -8.80 4.92
CA CYS A 83 26.33 -10.03 4.12
C CYS A 83 26.79 -9.73 2.70
N TYR A 84 27.96 -10.25 2.32
CA TYR A 84 28.51 -10.06 0.99
C TYR A 84 27.95 -11.12 0.06
N LEU A 85 27.35 -10.67 -1.03
CA LEU A 85 26.77 -11.52 -2.05
C LEU A 85 27.61 -11.48 -3.32
N ILE A 86 27.51 -12.55 -4.10
CA ILE A 86 28.20 -12.67 -5.39
C ILE A 86 27.25 -13.25 -6.44
N ASP A 87 27.33 -12.72 -7.66
CA ASP A 87 26.69 -13.32 -8.84
C ASP A 87 27.64 -14.33 -9.55
N GLU A 88 27.15 -15.00 -10.58
CA GLU A 88 27.95 -15.95 -11.38
C GLU A 88 29.10 -15.29 -12.15
N ASN A 89 29.06 -13.95 -12.32
CA ASN A 89 30.06 -13.16 -13.03
C ASN A 89 31.03 -12.43 -12.08
N ASN A 90 31.12 -12.86 -10.81
CA ASN A 90 31.95 -12.26 -9.77
C ASN A 90 31.64 -10.78 -9.43
N ARG A 91 30.43 -10.30 -9.73
CA ARG A 91 29.96 -9.00 -9.23
C ARG A 91 29.50 -9.11 -7.78
N HIS A 92 29.67 -8.03 -7.03
CA HIS A 92 29.41 -7.99 -5.60
C HIS A 92 28.23 -7.08 -5.26
N LEU A 93 27.45 -7.50 -4.27
CA LEU A 93 26.44 -6.69 -3.61
C LEU A 93 26.54 -6.91 -2.10
N LEU A 94 26.55 -5.83 -1.33
CA LEU A 94 26.59 -5.89 0.13
C LEU A 94 25.20 -5.65 0.72
N LEU A 95 24.69 -6.57 1.53
CA LEU A 95 23.52 -6.30 2.37
C LEU A 95 23.99 -5.82 3.74
N ARG A 96 23.49 -4.67 4.18
CA ARG A 96 23.83 -4.06 5.47
C ARG A 96 22.60 -3.98 6.38
N PHE A 97 22.73 -4.57 7.57
CA PHE A 97 21.71 -4.50 8.63
C PHE A 97 22.29 -3.79 9.86
N PHE A 98 21.66 -2.69 10.29
CA PHE A 98 22.05 -1.95 11.49
C PHE A 98 21.41 -2.50 12.78
N HIS A 99 20.33 -3.27 12.62
CA HIS A 99 19.60 -3.93 13.70
C HIS A 99 19.33 -5.37 13.28
N PHE A 100 20.13 -6.30 13.83
CA PHE A 100 19.99 -7.73 13.59
C PHE A 100 19.94 -8.49 14.91
N ASN A 101 19.23 -9.61 14.92
CA ASN A 101 19.23 -10.53 16.06
C ASN A 101 20.16 -11.73 15.78
N GLN A 102 20.49 -12.50 16.82
CA GLN A 102 21.40 -13.63 16.69
C GLN A 102 20.84 -14.71 15.75
N TYR A 103 19.52 -14.89 15.74
CA TYR A 103 18.83 -15.82 14.85
C TYR A 103 19.05 -15.46 13.37
N GLN A 104 18.89 -14.18 13.01
CA GLN A 104 19.15 -13.68 11.66
C GLN A 104 20.59 -13.95 11.23
N LYS A 105 21.58 -13.69 12.11
CA LYS A 105 22.98 -13.99 11.83
C LYS A 105 23.21 -15.49 11.59
N GLN A 106 22.62 -16.36 12.41
CA GLN A 106 22.74 -17.81 12.28
C GLN A 106 22.04 -18.35 11.03
N GLN A 107 20.99 -17.67 10.56
CA GLN A 107 20.30 -18.05 9.33
C GLN A 107 21.09 -17.72 8.06
N LEU A 108 21.96 -16.72 8.05
CA LEU A 108 22.77 -16.39 6.87
C LEU A 108 24.03 -17.27 6.84
N VAL A 109 24.07 -18.23 5.93
CA VAL A 109 25.20 -19.16 5.80
C VAL A 109 25.85 -19.00 4.42
N ARG A 110 27.19 -19.03 4.40
CA ARG A 110 27.96 -18.99 3.15
C ARG A 110 27.52 -20.12 2.22
N GLY A 111 27.35 -19.80 0.94
CA GLY A 111 26.88 -20.73 -0.08
C GLY A 111 25.37 -20.79 -0.26
N ASP A 112 24.58 -20.23 0.67
CA ASP A 112 23.13 -20.15 0.49
C ASP A 112 22.76 -19.18 -0.65
N ILE A 113 21.72 -19.53 -1.40
CA ILE A 113 21.08 -18.67 -2.38
C ILE A 113 20.05 -17.80 -1.66
N ILE A 114 20.20 -16.49 -1.80
CA ILE A 114 19.34 -15.47 -1.21
C ILE A 114 18.69 -14.65 -2.32
N GLN A 115 17.38 -14.46 -2.21
CA GLN A 115 16.67 -13.41 -2.93
C GLN A 115 16.54 -12.19 -2.04
N CYS A 116 16.84 -11.01 -2.57
CA CYS A 116 16.66 -9.77 -1.82
C CYS A 116 16.12 -8.66 -2.71
N PHE A 117 15.28 -7.82 -2.12
CA PHE A 117 14.67 -6.66 -2.75
C PHE A 117 14.97 -5.41 -1.92
N GLY A 118 15.49 -4.39 -2.57
CA GLY A 118 15.80 -3.12 -1.92
C GLY A 118 16.40 -2.10 -2.87
N GLU A 119 16.53 -0.88 -2.37
CA GLU A 119 17.16 0.24 -3.06
C GLU A 119 18.68 0.04 -3.14
N ILE A 120 19.24 0.21 -4.34
CA ILE A 120 20.68 0.14 -4.59
C ILE A 120 21.35 1.45 -4.21
N LYS A 121 22.35 1.38 -3.33
CA LYS A 121 23.18 2.50 -2.88
C LYS A 121 24.64 2.25 -3.18
N ILE A 122 25.42 3.33 -3.20
CA ILE A 122 26.89 3.25 -3.25
C ILE A 122 27.40 3.26 -1.82
N GLY A 123 28.04 2.16 -1.43
CA GLY A 123 28.84 2.03 -0.22
C GLY A 123 30.33 2.14 -0.50
N LYS A 124 31.13 1.94 0.55
CA LYS A 124 32.61 1.94 0.45
C LYS A 124 33.15 0.84 -0.47
N ASP A 125 32.51 -0.33 -0.44
CA ASP A 125 32.96 -1.55 -1.13
C ASP A 125 32.18 -1.81 -2.43
N GLY A 126 31.45 -0.81 -2.93
CA GLY A 126 30.62 -0.92 -4.14
C GLY A 126 29.12 -0.85 -3.84
N LEU A 127 28.31 -1.61 -4.59
CA LEU A 127 26.86 -1.59 -4.44
C LEU A 127 26.42 -2.20 -3.10
N GLU A 128 25.49 -1.53 -2.43
CA GLU A 128 24.91 -2.02 -1.18
C GLU A 128 23.40 -1.78 -1.07
N MET A 129 22.72 -2.62 -0.28
CA MET A 129 21.33 -2.43 0.13
C MET A 129 21.23 -2.32 1.65
N TYR A 130 20.48 -1.34 2.14
CA TYR A 130 20.21 -1.16 3.56
C TYR A 130 18.89 -1.79 3.94
N HIS A 131 18.90 -2.70 4.91
CA HIS A 131 17.71 -3.40 5.38
C HIS A 131 16.79 -3.91 4.26
N PRO A 132 17.32 -4.63 3.25
CA PRO A 132 16.48 -5.16 2.19
C PRO A 132 15.51 -6.20 2.75
N GLU A 133 14.37 -6.36 2.08
CA GLU A 133 13.57 -7.56 2.24
C GLU A 133 14.34 -8.75 1.64
N TYR A 134 14.42 -9.88 2.33
CA TYR A 134 15.10 -11.05 1.79
C TYR A 134 14.39 -12.37 2.10
N ARG A 135 14.70 -13.38 1.28
CA ARG A 135 14.25 -14.78 1.41
C ARG A 135 15.42 -15.71 1.10
N LEU A 136 15.61 -16.72 1.94
CA LEU A 136 16.63 -17.75 1.78
C LEU A 136 16.05 -18.91 0.96
N ILE A 137 16.33 -18.89 -0.35
CA ILE A 137 15.79 -19.86 -1.31
C ILE A 137 16.36 -21.25 -1.05
N SER A 138 17.65 -21.35 -0.73
CA SER A 138 18.29 -22.62 -0.33
C SER A 138 17.66 -23.25 0.93
N LYS A 139 16.91 -22.47 1.72
CA LYS A 139 16.21 -22.96 2.93
C LYS A 139 14.72 -23.18 2.72
N GLY A 140 14.27 -23.26 1.47
CA GLY A 140 12.87 -23.53 1.14
C GLY A 140 11.92 -22.37 1.46
N GLN A 141 12.42 -21.15 1.66
CA GLN A 141 11.55 -19.99 1.83
C GLN A 141 10.90 -19.61 0.49
N ASN A 142 9.65 -19.13 0.57
CA ASN A 142 8.94 -18.64 -0.61
C ASN A 142 9.69 -17.48 -1.27
N THR A 143 9.66 -17.46 -2.60
CA THR A 143 10.26 -16.41 -3.41
C THR A 143 9.64 -15.03 -3.14
N LEU A 144 10.43 -13.97 -3.35
CA LEU A 144 9.95 -12.59 -3.39
C LEU A 144 9.34 -12.21 -4.75
N LEU A 145 9.40 -13.09 -5.74
CA LEU A 145 8.84 -12.86 -7.07
C LEU A 145 7.31 -12.78 -6.98
N GLU A 146 6.75 -11.69 -7.47
CA GLU A 146 5.29 -11.48 -7.55
C GLU A 146 4.83 -11.54 -9.02
N LYS A 147 3.55 -11.85 -9.25
CA LYS A 147 2.98 -11.94 -10.62
C LYS A 147 2.63 -10.57 -11.22
N THR A 148 2.37 -9.60 -10.36
CA THR A 148 1.97 -8.24 -10.69
C THR A 148 2.80 -7.28 -9.84
N LEU A 149 2.71 -5.99 -10.16
CA LEU A 149 3.40 -4.97 -9.39
C LEU A 149 2.87 -4.98 -7.95
N SER A 150 3.80 -4.96 -7.00
CA SER A 150 3.52 -5.12 -5.58
C SER A 150 2.95 -3.83 -4.98
N PRO A 151 1.68 -3.77 -4.56
CA PRO A 151 1.11 -2.55 -4.00
C PRO A 151 1.67 -2.23 -2.60
N ILE A 152 1.93 -0.94 -2.36
CA ILE A 152 2.21 -0.36 -1.04
C ILE A 152 0.97 0.40 -0.57
N TYR A 153 0.43 0.00 0.58
CA TYR A 153 -0.81 0.56 1.14
C TYR A 153 -0.46 1.57 2.22
N PRO A 154 -1.27 2.64 2.38
CA PRO A 154 -1.20 3.46 3.58
C PRO A 154 -1.41 2.57 4.82
N LEU A 155 -0.46 2.60 5.76
CA LEU A 155 -0.50 1.78 6.96
C LEU A 155 -1.10 2.55 8.13
N THR A 156 -1.88 1.85 8.95
CA THR A 156 -2.55 2.42 10.13
C THR A 156 -2.10 1.66 11.39
N GLY A 157 -1.45 2.39 12.32
CA GLY A 157 -0.83 1.80 13.50
C GLY A 157 0.23 0.75 13.16
N ASN A 158 0.14 -0.43 13.78
CA ASN A 158 1.13 -1.51 13.66
C ASN A 158 0.69 -2.63 12.70
N ILE A 159 -0.15 -2.30 11.72
CA ILE A 159 -0.55 -3.27 10.69
C ILE A 159 0.60 -3.42 9.70
N ALA A 160 1.08 -4.65 9.51
CA ALA A 160 2.14 -4.93 8.55
C ALA A 160 1.62 -4.88 7.11
N GLN A 161 2.46 -4.44 6.17
CA GLN A 161 2.14 -4.37 4.74
C GLN A 161 1.68 -5.73 4.17
N THR A 162 2.33 -6.83 4.60
CA THR A 162 1.96 -8.20 4.20
C THR A 162 0.56 -8.58 4.65
N GLN A 163 0.12 -8.10 5.81
CA GLN A 163 -1.20 -8.39 6.34
C GLN A 163 -2.26 -7.55 5.62
N MET A 164 -1.99 -6.26 5.37
CA MET A 164 -2.88 -5.40 4.59
C MET A 164 -3.11 -5.97 3.19
N LYS A 165 -2.03 -6.35 2.48
CA LYS A 165 -2.12 -7.01 1.18
C LYS A 165 -3.04 -8.23 1.20
N LYS A 166 -2.91 -9.10 2.22
CA LYS A 166 -3.75 -10.30 2.34
C LYS A 166 -5.24 -9.97 2.50
N TRP A 167 -5.56 -8.99 3.34
CA TRP A 167 -6.94 -8.59 3.57
C TRP A 167 -7.57 -7.96 2.31
N VAL A 168 -6.84 -7.06 1.65
CA VAL A 168 -7.30 -6.46 0.39
C VAL A 168 -7.51 -7.54 -0.67
N ASN A 169 -6.58 -8.48 -0.83
CA ASN A 169 -6.75 -9.59 -1.78
C ASN A 169 -7.98 -10.45 -1.46
N THR A 170 -8.29 -10.64 -0.18
CA THR A 170 -9.52 -11.34 0.23
C THR A 170 -10.76 -10.59 -0.23
N ALA A 171 -10.78 -9.26 -0.12
CA ALA A 171 -11.88 -8.44 -0.64
C ALA A 171 -11.93 -8.48 -2.18
N MET A 172 -10.80 -8.41 -2.87
CA MET A 172 -10.71 -8.53 -4.34
C MET A 172 -11.24 -9.88 -4.83
N ASP A 173 -10.98 -10.97 -4.11
CA ASP A 173 -11.50 -12.30 -4.43
C ASP A 173 -13.03 -12.36 -4.25
N VAL A 174 -13.59 -11.69 -3.23
CA VAL A 174 -15.05 -11.57 -3.08
C VAL A 174 -15.66 -10.73 -4.21
N LEU A 175 -14.98 -9.66 -4.64
CA LEU A 175 -15.39 -8.80 -5.76
C LEU A 175 -15.47 -9.57 -7.09
N LYS A 176 -14.65 -10.61 -7.30
CA LYS A 176 -14.71 -11.44 -8.51
C LYS A 176 -16.10 -12.06 -8.70
N ASN A 177 -16.74 -12.49 -7.61
CA ASN A 177 -18.02 -13.20 -7.62
C ASN A 177 -19.22 -12.36 -7.19
N SER A 178 -19.00 -11.12 -6.76
CA SER A 178 -20.06 -10.22 -6.27
C SER A 178 -20.33 -9.11 -7.29
N PRO A 179 -21.60 -8.73 -7.53
CA PRO A 179 -21.89 -7.53 -8.28
C PRO A 179 -21.49 -6.31 -7.45
N LEU A 180 -20.79 -5.37 -8.09
CA LEU A 180 -20.54 -4.05 -7.52
C LEU A 180 -21.36 -3.04 -8.34
N ARG A 181 -22.11 -2.18 -7.66
CA ARG A 181 -22.98 -1.22 -8.33
C ARG A 181 -22.14 -0.14 -8.98
N ASP A 182 -22.08 -0.15 -10.31
CA ASP A 182 -21.42 0.89 -11.11
C ASP A 182 -22.49 1.74 -11.83
N ASN A 183 -22.90 2.85 -11.23
CA ASN A 183 -23.83 3.77 -11.88
C ASN A 183 -23.14 4.69 -12.89
N PHE A 184 -21.79 4.74 -12.87
CA PHE A 184 -21.00 5.62 -13.70
C PHE A 184 -20.69 5.01 -15.07
N GLU A 185 -20.62 3.68 -15.15
CA GLU A 185 -20.34 2.95 -16.40
C GLU A 185 -21.28 3.38 -17.54
N SER A 186 -22.59 3.43 -17.29
CA SER A 186 -23.59 3.87 -18.28
C SER A 186 -23.47 5.33 -18.69
N LEU A 187 -22.99 6.20 -17.81
CA LEU A 187 -22.79 7.63 -18.07
C LEU A 187 -21.51 7.90 -18.86
N SER A 188 -20.51 7.03 -18.71
CA SER A 188 -19.20 7.19 -19.34
C SER A 188 -19.15 6.76 -20.81
N ASN A 189 -20.22 6.16 -21.34
CA ASN A 189 -20.25 5.56 -22.69
C ASN A 189 -19.04 4.64 -22.99
N HIS A 190 -18.57 3.90 -21.99
CA HIS A 190 -17.38 3.02 -22.07
C HIS A 190 -16.05 3.73 -22.41
N SER A 191 -15.95 5.05 -22.22
CA SER A 191 -14.69 5.79 -22.38
C SER A 191 -13.68 5.56 -21.25
N MET A 192 -14.13 4.94 -20.16
CA MET A 192 -13.35 4.63 -18.96
C MET A 192 -13.56 3.16 -18.56
N PRO A 193 -12.63 2.55 -17.82
CA PRO A 193 -12.82 1.21 -17.28
C PRO A 193 -14.06 1.16 -16.36
N SER A 194 -14.66 -0.01 -16.20
CA SER A 194 -15.67 -0.22 -15.16
C SER A 194 -15.05 -0.11 -13.76
N LEU A 195 -15.86 0.07 -12.71
CA LEU A 195 -15.39 0.20 -11.34
C LEU A 195 -14.55 -1.00 -10.93
N LYS A 196 -15.02 -2.19 -11.27
CA LYS A 196 -14.32 -3.44 -11.00
C LYS A 196 -12.97 -3.51 -11.73
N GLN A 197 -12.92 -3.10 -13.00
CA GLN A 197 -11.67 -3.04 -13.75
C GLN A 197 -10.70 -2.03 -13.16
N ALA A 198 -11.18 -0.84 -12.79
CA ALA A 198 -10.35 0.19 -12.19
C ALA A 198 -9.75 -0.27 -10.86
N LEU A 199 -10.55 -0.90 -10.00
CA LEU A 199 -10.06 -1.48 -8.73
C LEU A 199 -9.03 -2.58 -8.98
N GLU A 200 -9.27 -3.49 -9.93
CA GLU A 200 -8.30 -4.55 -10.28
C GLU A 200 -6.98 -3.97 -10.77
N ILE A 201 -7.01 -2.98 -11.67
CA ILE A 201 -5.80 -2.30 -12.17
C ILE A 201 -5.03 -1.62 -11.04
N LEU A 202 -5.72 -0.96 -10.11
CA LEU A 202 -5.07 -0.24 -9.03
C LEU A 202 -4.54 -1.15 -7.93
N HIS A 203 -5.18 -2.27 -7.63
CA HIS A 203 -4.64 -3.21 -6.63
C HIS A 203 -3.60 -4.17 -7.21
N HIS A 204 -3.74 -4.53 -8.49
CA HIS A 204 -2.92 -5.51 -9.19
C HIS A 204 -2.49 -5.03 -10.57
N PRO A 205 -1.72 -3.92 -10.67
CA PRO A 205 -1.29 -3.43 -11.96
C PRO A 205 -0.34 -4.44 -12.61
N LYS A 206 -0.56 -4.66 -13.90
CA LYS A 206 0.31 -5.51 -14.73
C LYS A 206 1.66 -4.82 -14.95
N GLU A 207 2.63 -5.57 -15.47
CA GLU A 207 3.98 -5.07 -15.72
C GLU A 207 4.01 -3.91 -16.74
N ASP A 208 3.10 -3.91 -17.70
CA ASP A 208 2.96 -2.92 -18.76
C ASP A 208 2.19 -1.65 -18.34
N GLU A 209 1.61 -1.63 -17.14
CA GLU A 209 0.92 -0.46 -16.62
C GLU A 209 1.91 0.68 -16.33
N ASN A 210 1.53 1.90 -16.72
CA ASN A 210 2.39 3.06 -16.51
C ASN A 210 2.32 3.55 -15.06
N ILE A 211 3.26 3.08 -14.23
CA ILE A 211 3.34 3.43 -12.81
C ILE A 211 3.47 4.94 -12.60
N GLU A 212 4.22 5.65 -13.45
CA GLU A 212 4.40 7.11 -13.35
C GLU A 212 3.06 7.84 -13.51
N GLN A 213 2.18 7.34 -14.39
CA GLN A 213 0.81 7.87 -14.48
C GLN A 213 -0.01 7.58 -13.22
N ILE A 214 0.20 6.42 -12.58
CA ILE A 214 -0.50 6.09 -11.33
C ILE A 214 0.01 6.98 -10.18
N GLU A 215 1.32 7.23 -10.10
CA GLU A 215 1.94 8.10 -9.09
C GLU A 215 1.52 9.57 -9.26
N THR A 216 1.30 10.02 -10.50
CA THR A 216 0.86 11.38 -10.81
C THR A 216 -0.66 11.54 -10.90
N PHE A 217 -1.43 10.53 -10.48
CA PHE A 217 -2.90 10.49 -10.54
C PHE A 217 -3.50 10.64 -11.94
N LYS A 218 -2.73 10.42 -13.00
CA LYS A 218 -3.16 10.58 -14.41
C LYS A 218 -3.69 9.30 -15.03
N HIS A 219 -3.51 8.16 -14.37
CA HIS A 219 -3.96 6.87 -14.88
C HIS A 219 -5.48 6.83 -15.04
N ILE A 220 -5.98 6.26 -16.14
CA ILE A 220 -7.43 6.28 -16.47
C ILE A 220 -8.28 5.63 -15.38
N ALA A 221 -7.77 4.58 -14.73
CA ALA A 221 -8.42 3.93 -13.60
C ALA A 221 -8.58 4.85 -12.38
N GLN A 222 -7.60 5.71 -12.08
CA GLN A 222 -7.70 6.70 -11.00
C GLN A 222 -8.61 7.85 -11.40
N GLN A 223 -8.45 8.37 -12.62
CA GLN A 223 -9.29 9.44 -13.16
C GLN A 223 -10.76 9.08 -13.08
N ARG A 224 -11.11 7.83 -13.45
CA ARG A 224 -12.45 7.28 -13.28
C ARG A 224 -12.98 7.42 -11.84
N LEU A 225 -12.22 6.98 -10.84
CA LEU A 225 -12.61 7.07 -9.42
C LEU A 225 -12.73 8.54 -8.94
N ILE A 226 -11.79 9.39 -9.35
CA ILE A 226 -11.79 10.82 -9.01
C ILE A 226 -13.03 11.51 -9.57
N ILE A 227 -13.35 11.25 -10.84
CA ILE A 227 -14.51 11.84 -11.50
C ILE A 227 -15.81 11.33 -10.86
N GLU A 228 -15.90 10.04 -10.56
CA GLU A 228 -17.07 9.48 -9.87
C GLU A 228 -17.30 10.14 -8.51
N GLU A 229 -16.25 10.32 -7.71
CA GLU A 229 -16.33 10.99 -6.41
C GLU A 229 -16.75 12.47 -6.56
N LEU A 230 -16.17 13.20 -7.51
CA LEU A 230 -16.56 14.60 -7.79
C LEU A 230 -18.03 14.71 -8.24
N CYS A 231 -18.49 13.77 -9.07
CA CYS A 231 -19.89 13.69 -9.48
C CYS A 231 -20.79 13.43 -8.26
N ALA A 232 -20.44 12.47 -7.40
CA ALA A 232 -21.19 12.17 -6.19
C ALA A 232 -21.28 13.39 -5.24
N GLN A 233 -20.18 14.10 -5.05
CA GLN A 233 -20.12 15.33 -4.25
C GLN A 233 -21.02 16.43 -4.84
N GLN A 234 -20.94 16.66 -6.15
CA GLN A 234 -21.78 17.67 -6.80
C GLN A 234 -23.27 17.32 -6.73
N LEU A 235 -23.64 16.05 -6.90
CA LEU A 235 -25.01 15.58 -6.74
C LEU A 235 -25.52 15.79 -5.32
N SER A 236 -24.69 15.49 -4.30
CA SER A 236 -25.02 15.75 -2.89
C SER A 236 -25.29 17.24 -2.62
N LEU A 237 -24.43 18.13 -3.14
CA LEU A 237 -24.63 19.58 -3.03
C LEU A 237 -25.91 20.06 -3.72
N LEU A 238 -26.25 19.51 -4.89
CA LEU A 238 -27.49 19.85 -5.60
C LEU A 238 -28.72 19.35 -4.84
N GLN A 239 -28.68 18.15 -4.27
CA GLN A 239 -29.75 17.63 -3.41
C GLN A 239 -29.98 18.51 -2.18
N LEU A 240 -28.91 18.94 -1.50
CA LEU A 240 -29.00 19.87 -0.38
C LEU A 240 -29.62 21.21 -0.79
N LYS A 241 -29.20 21.79 -1.92
CA LYS A 241 -29.77 23.04 -2.46
C LYS A 241 -31.26 22.88 -2.79
N ASN A 242 -31.65 21.78 -3.41
CA ASN A 242 -33.05 21.51 -3.75
C ASN A 242 -33.90 21.33 -2.49
N ASN A 243 -33.41 20.57 -1.50
CA ASN A 243 -34.08 20.38 -0.22
C ASN A 243 -34.23 21.70 0.56
N ALA A 244 -33.24 22.60 0.49
CA ALA A 244 -33.30 23.93 1.09
C ALA A 244 -34.29 24.86 0.37
N LYS A 245 -34.44 24.75 -0.97
CA LYS A 245 -35.46 25.49 -1.72
C LYS A 245 -36.89 24.99 -1.42
N ILE A 246 -37.06 23.69 -1.17
CA ILE A 246 -38.35 23.07 -0.85
C ILE A 246 -38.78 23.43 0.59
N LYS A 247 -37.83 23.55 1.52
CA LYS A 247 -38.08 24.09 2.87
C LYS A 247 -38.12 25.63 2.80
N GLN A 248 -39.30 26.21 2.58
CA GLN A 248 -39.49 27.66 2.75
C GLN A 248 -38.95 28.13 4.12
N PRO A 249 -38.41 29.36 4.23
CA PRO A 249 -37.94 29.88 5.51
C PRO A 249 -39.12 29.90 6.49
N ILE A 250 -38.96 29.19 7.61
CA ILE A 250 -39.85 29.35 8.75
C ILE A 250 -39.59 30.76 9.28
N TYR A 251 -40.42 31.72 8.87
CA TYR A 251 -40.47 33.02 9.52
C TYR A 251 -40.93 32.80 10.96
N LEU A 252 -39.99 32.92 11.92
CA LEU A 252 -40.35 33.10 13.32
C LEU A 252 -41.19 34.39 13.41
N ARG A 253 -42.52 34.25 13.48
CA ARG A 253 -43.39 35.34 13.91
C ARG A 253 -43.05 35.66 15.36
N LEU A 254 -42.15 36.62 15.55
CA LEU A 254 -42.03 37.31 16.83
C LEU A 254 -43.37 38.00 17.09
N LYS A 255 -44.18 37.44 17.99
CA LYS A 255 -45.33 38.15 18.56
C LYS A 255 -44.77 39.33 19.35
N THR A 256 -44.76 40.50 18.73
CA THR A 256 -44.57 41.78 19.40
C THR A 256 -45.71 42.00 20.39
N THR A 257 -45.41 41.81 21.66
CA THR A 257 -46.06 42.48 22.79
C THR A 257 -45.04 42.48 23.91
N TYR A 258 -44.39 43.61 24.15
CA TYR A 258 -44.44 44.34 25.42
C TYR A 258 -43.64 45.64 25.28
N GLN A 259 -44.35 46.73 25.55
CA GLN A 259 -43.86 48.09 25.70
C GLN A 259 -43.34 48.28 27.13
N ILE A 260 -42.24 49.03 27.28
CA ILE A 260 -41.89 49.87 28.46
C ILE A 260 -41.40 49.05 29.69
N ASN A 261 -40.29 49.31 30.38
CA ASN A 261 -39.72 50.57 30.86
C ASN A 261 -38.21 50.42 31.19
N CYS A 262 -37.50 51.55 31.21
CA CYS A 262 -36.14 51.70 31.73
C CYS A 262 -35.98 51.19 33.18
N ILE A 263 -34.77 50.76 33.56
CA ILE A 263 -33.95 51.34 34.65
C ILE A 263 -32.62 50.57 34.75
N ARG A 264 -31.53 51.34 34.85
CA ARG A 264 -30.19 50.93 35.29
C ARG A 264 -30.24 50.30 36.69
N ILE A 265 -29.48 49.23 36.91
CA ILE A 265 -28.24 49.17 37.72
C ILE A 265 -27.41 48.02 37.15
#